data_AF-A0A939FFT5-F1
#
_entry.id   AF-A0A939FFT5-F1
#
_cell.length_a   1.000
_cell.length_b   1.000
_cell.length_c   1.000
_cell.angle_alpha   90.00
_cell.angle_beta   90.00
_cell.angle_gamma   90.00
#
_symmetry.space_group_name_H-M   'P 1'
#
loop_
_entity.id
_entity.type
_entity.pdbx_description
1 polymer ?
#
loop_
_entity_poly.entity_id
_entity_poly.type
_entity_poly.pdbx_seq_one_letter_code
_entity_poly.pdbx_strand_id
1 'polypeptide(L)'
;PVQPQQPRPEALNSPTTPGSGGGSASWAQQVHQLAQPDPQQQAQQQQGQQQAEPQQAAPWRPPTLDPFAQLAADQSNARPAGLGKRLAARLIDTVVLGAAVGAIAAPLVTKATDHINGKIDEAKLSGQTVTVWLLDGTTATYLGIALGAFLVLGVLYEVLPTAKWGRTLGKKVCGLDVRGIESHQPPRFSAA
;
A
#
# COMPACT_ATOMS: atom_id res chain seq x y z
N PRO A 1 -51.60 46.74 21.29
CA PRO A 1 -50.35 46.38 21.98
C PRO A 1 -50.52 45.11 22.82
N VAL A 2 -50.02 43.97 22.32
CA VAL A 2 -49.96 42.69 23.06
C VAL A 2 -48.63 42.05 22.70
N GLN A 3 -47.73 41.89 23.67
CA GLN A 3 -46.44 41.23 23.48
C GLN A 3 -46.62 39.71 23.62
N PRO A 4 -46.04 38.88 22.73
CA PRO A 4 -45.98 37.43 22.94
C PRO A 4 -44.81 37.05 23.85
N GLN A 5 -45.10 36.19 24.83
CA GLN A 5 -44.19 35.69 25.86
C GLN A 5 -43.43 34.46 25.31
N GLN A 6 -42.09 34.50 25.34
CA GLN A 6 -41.24 33.38 24.92
C GLN A 6 -41.24 32.24 25.96
N PRO A 7 -41.27 30.96 25.53
CA PRO A 7 -41.13 29.82 26.44
C PRO A 7 -39.68 29.64 26.89
N ARG A 8 -39.51 29.37 28.20
CA ARG A 8 -38.25 29.04 28.86
C ARG A 8 -37.88 27.57 28.54
N PRO A 9 -36.63 27.24 28.15
CA PRO A 9 -36.25 25.85 27.92
C PRO A 9 -36.20 25.08 29.25
N GLU A 10 -36.99 24.01 29.32
CA GLU A 10 -36.98 23.03 30.40
C GLU A 10 -35.62 22.32 30.44
N ALA A 11 -35.00 22.30 31.63
CA ALA A 11 -33.78 21.55 31.86
C ALA A 11 -34.06 20.05 31.69
N LEU A 12 -33.37 19.43 30.73
CA LEU A 12 -33.40 18.00 30.46
C LEU A 12 -32.97 17.22 31.72
N ASN A 13 -33.94 16.52 32.31
CA ASN A 13 -33.77 15.57 33.39
C ASN A 13 -32.71 14.52 33.00
N SER A 14 -31.67 14.38 33.81
CA SER A 14 -30.69 13.29 33.71
C SER A 14 -31.34 11.97 34.17
N PRO A 15 -31.05 10.82 33.52
CA PRO A 15 -31.71 9.56 33.86
C PRO A 15 -31.14 8.98 35.16
N THR A 16 -31.92 8.99 36.24
CA THR A 16 -31.67 8.17 37.43
C THR A 16 -32.12 6.74 37.19
N THR A 17 -31.20 5.78 37.23
CA THR A 17 -31.53 4.34 37.25
C THR A 17 -31.88 3.93 38.68
N PRO A 18 -33.05 3.33 38.96
CA PRO A 18 -33.38 2.82 40.28
C PRO A 18 -32.88 1.38 40.42
N GLY A 19 -31.82 1.17 41.20
CA GLY A 19 -31.32 -0.14 41.59
C GLY A 19 -31.30 -0.28 43.12
N SER A 20 -31.94 -1.32 43.64
CA SER A 20 -32.01 -1.65 45.06
C SER A 20 -30.67 -2.21 45.55
N GLY A 21 -29.85 -1.33 46.13
CA GLY A 21 -28.64 -1.73 46.84
C GLY A 21 -27.56 -0.66 46.80
N GLY A 22 -27.46 0.14 47.86
CA GLY A 22 -26.25 0.87 48.22
C GLY A 22 -25.76 1.92 47.23
N GLY A 23 -26.34 3.13 47.31
CA GLY A 23 -25.74 4.44 47.02
C GLY A 23 -24.43 4.53 46.22
N SER A 24 -24.36 3.99 45.00
CA SER A 24 -23.28 4.31 44.09
C SER A 24 -23.52 5.73 43.55
N ALA A 25 -22.66 6.68 43.93
CA ALA A 25 -22.71 8.04 43.42
C ALA A 25 -22.76 8.02 41.88
N SER A 26 -23.56 8.91 41.29
CA SER A 26 -23.57 9.05 39.84
C SER A 26 -22.16 9.37 39.35
N TRP A 27 -21.80 8.94 38.15
CA TRP A 27 -20.46 9.17 37.58
C TRP A 27 -20.06 10.65 37.68
N ALA A 28 -20.99 11.58 37.44
CA ALA A 28 -20.78 13.01 37.58
C ALA A 28 -20.40 13.43 39.02
N GLN A 29 -21.02 12.84 40.04
CA GLN A 29 -20.71 13.11 41.46
C GLN A 29 -19.37 12.50 41.87
N GLN A 30 -19.04 11.30 41.37
CA GLN A 30 -17.76 10.65 41.61
C GLN A 30 -16.59 11.50 41.09
N VAL A 31 -16.71 12.03 39.86
CA VAL A 31 -15.69 12.91 39.28
C VAL A 31 -15.58 14.22 40.06
N HIS A 32 -16.70 14.77 40.54
CA HIS A 32 -16.69 15.99 41.35
C HIS A 32 -15.99 15.78 42.70
N GLN A 33 -16.17 14.63 43.33
CA GLN A 33 -15.48 14.26 44.57
C GLN A 33 -13.98 14.10 44.39
N LEU A 34 -13.55 13.48 43.29
CA LEU A 34 -12.13 13.32 42.94
C LEU A 34 -11.46 14.66 42.58
N ALA A 35 -12.22 15.62 42.05
CA ALA A 35 -11.72 16.95 41.71
C ALA A 35 -11.67 17.91 42.91
N GLN A 36 -12.19 17.51 44.07
CA GLN A 36 -12.22 18.35 45.27
C GLN A 36 -10.86 18.27 45.98
N PRO A 37 -10.17 19.40 46.22
CA PRO A 37 -8.87 19.40 46.91
C PRO A 37 -9.00 18.95 48.35
N ASP A 38 -8.03 18.18 48.84
CA ASP A 38 -8.01 17.63 50.20
C ASP A 38 -8.05 18.75 51.26
N PRO A 39 -8.97 18.71 52.24
CA PRO A 39 -9.10 19.76 53.25
C PRO A 39 -7.87 19.87 54.17
N GLN A 40 -7.05 18.82 54.31
CA GLN A 40 -5.77 18.92 55.04
C GLN A 40 -4.70 19.76 54.31
N GLN A 41 -4.76 19.89 52.98
CA GLN A 41 -3.85 20.78 52.24
C GLN A 41 -4.29 22.26 52.31
N GLN A 42 -5.59 22.53 52.51
CA GLN A 42 -6.10 23.90 52.68
C GLN A 42 -5.68 24.54 54.01
N ALA A 43 -5.57 23.76 55.09
CA ALA A 43 -5.14 24.27 56.39
C ALA A 43 -3.67 24.72 56.41
N GLN A 44 -2.82 24.10 55.57
CA GLN A 44 -1.39 24.45 55.49
C GLN A 44 -1.11 25.61 54.51
N GLN A 45 -2.04 25.90 53.59
CA GLN A 45 -1.94 27.04 52.65
C GLN A 45 -2.37 28.39 53.27
N GLN A 46 -3.11 28.41 54.38
CA GLN A 46 -3.53 29.65 55.03
C GLN A 46 -2.39 30.42 55.74
N GLN A 47 -1.25 29.78 56.03
CA GLN A 47 -0.08 30.47 56.61
C GLN A 47 0.93 31.00 55.56
N GLY A 48 0.70 30.75 54.26
CA GLY A 48 1.58 31.16 53.17
C GLY A 48 0.90 32.03 52.12
N GLN A 49 -0.01 32.92 52.51
CA GLN A 49 -0.64 33.86 51.58
C GLN A 49 0.27 35.08 51.34
N GLN A 50 1.24 34.92 50.45
CA GLN A 50 1.72 36.00 49.59
C GLN A 50 2.23 35.34 48.30
N GLN A 51 1.48 35.55 47.22
CA GLN A 51 1.72 35.07 45.85
C GLN A 51 1.49 33.57 45.60
N ALA A 52 0.23 33.16 45.61
CA ALA A 52 -0.21 32.01 44.82
C ALA A 52 -1.45 32.45 44.03
N GLU A 53 -1.23 32.85 42.78
CA GLU A 53 -2.31 33.04 41.80
C GLU A 53 -3.15 31.75 41.71
N PRO A 54 -4.47 31.85 41.48
CA PRO A 54 -5.31 30.67 41.33
C PRO A 54 -4.74 29.81 40.21
N GLN A 55 -4.28 28.61 40.55
CA GLN A 55 -3.71 27.63 39.63
C GLN A 55 -4.78 27.27 38.58
N GLN A 56 -4.88 28.07 37.51
CA GLN A 56 -5.79 27.81 36.41
C GLN A 56 -5.36 26.48 35.78
N ALA A 57 -6.30 25.53 35.70
CA ALA A 57 -6.09 24.27 35.01
C ALA A 57 -5.52 24.58 33.63
N ALA A 58 -4.35 24.02 33.32
CA ALA A 58 -3.68 24.28 32.06
C ALA A 58 -4.66 24.02 30.91
N PRO A 59 -4.73 24.91 29.89
CA PRO A 59 -5.62 24.73 28.77
C PRO A 59 -5.35 23.37 28.15
N TRP A 60 -6.39 22.54 28.01
CA TRP A 60 -6.27 21.25 27.36
C TRP A 60 -5.59 21.43 26.00
N ARG A 61 -4.52 20.69 25.76
CA ARG A 61 -3.82 20.68 24.49
C ARG A 61 -4.35 19.50 23.67
N PRO A 62 -4.95 19.73 22.48
CA PRO A 62 -5.32 18.64 21.62
C PRO A 62 -4.10 17.79 21.26
N PRO A 63 -4.26 16.45 21.15
CA PRO A 63 -3.27 15.61 20.52
C PRO A 63 -2.93 16.17 19.13
N THR A 64 -1.65 16.42 18.86
CA THR A 64 -1.19 16.94 17.56
C THR A 64 -1.22 15.88 16.46
N LEU A 65 -1.30 14.61 16.85
CA LEU A 65 -1.47 13.46 15.96
C LEU A 65 -2.86 12.86 16.23
N ASP A 66 -3.74 12.93 15.25
CA ASP A 66 -5.00 12.19 15.29
C ASP A 66 -4.71 10.71 14.94
N PRO A 67 -4.85 9.76 15.89
CA PRO A 67 -4.62 8.35 15.62
C PRO A 67 -5.61 7.79 14.60
N PHE A 68 -6.84 8.33 14.52
CA PHE A 68 -7.83 7.87 13.55
C PHE A 68 -7.50 8.33 12.13
N ALA A 69 -6.94 9.53 11.97
CA ALA A 69 -6.44 10.00 10.68
C ALA A 69 -5.26 9.15 10.17
N GLN A 70 -4.37 8.70 11.07
CA GLN A 70 -3.29 7.78 10.73
C GLN A 70 -3.83 6.41 10.30
N LEU A 71 -4.75 5.84 11.07
CA LEU A 71 -5.41 4.59 10.72
C LEU A 71 -6.15 4.69 9.37
N ALA A 72 -6.80 5.83 9.09
CA ALA A 72 -7.44 6.07 7.80
C ALA A 72 -6.43 6.18 6.66
N ALA A 73 -5.28 6.82 6.88
CA ALA A 73 -4.19 6.90 5.91
C ALA A 73 -3.61 5.50 5.61
N ASP A 74 -3.40 4.68 6.64
CA ASP A 74 -2.93 3.30 6.51
C ASP A 74 -3.93 2.42 5.75
N GLN A 75 -5.23 2.56 6.04
CA GLN A 75 -6.31 1.87 5.33
C GLN A 75 -6.42 2.31 3.86
N SER A 76 -6.21 3.60 3.56
CA SER A 76 -6.18 4.07 2.18
C SER A 76 -5.04 3.46 1.36
N ASN A 77 -3.92 3.14 2.04
CA ASN A 77 -2.75 2.48 1.46
C ASN A 77 -2.94 0.97 1.27
N ALA A 78 -3.91 0.37 1.98
CA ALA A 78 -4.27 -1.04 1.85
C ALA A 78 -5.21 -1.31 0.65
N ARG A 79 -5.77 -0.27 0.01
CA ARG A 79 -6.70 -0.47 -1.10
C ARG A 79 -5.96 -0.93 -2.37
N PRO A 80 -6.35 -2.07 -2.98
CA PRO A 80 -5.70 -2.53 -4.19
C PRO A 80 -5.91 -1.54 -5.33
N ALA A 81 -4.87 -1.36 -6.14
CA ALA A 81 -4.94 -0.52 -7.33
C ALA A 81 -6.00 -1.04 -8.31
N GLY A 82 -6.71 -0.11 -8.95
CA GLY A 82 -7.70 -0.45 -9.97
C GLY A 82 -7.09 -1.24 -11.14
N LEU A 83 -7.89 -2.12 -11.74
CA LEU A 83 -7.46 -3.03 -12.81
C LEU A 83 -6.81 -2.30 -14.00
N GLY A 84 -7.30 -1.12 -14.38
CA GLY A 84 -6.75 -0.33 -15.48
C GLY A 84 -5.29 0.10 -15.26
N LYS A 85 -4.95 0.57 -14.05
CA LYS A 85 -3.55 0.92 -13.72
C LYS A 85 -2.65 -0.32 -13.73
N ARG A 86 -3.16 -1.46 -13.26
CA ARG A 86 -2.43 -2.74 -13.27
C ARG A 86 -2.17 -3.21 -14.71
N LEU A 87 -3.16 -3.11 -15.58
CA LEU A 87 -3.02 -3.44 -16.99
C LEU A 87 -2.02 -2.52 -17.70
N ALA A 88 -2.12 -1.20 -17.50
CA ALA A 88 -1.19 -0.23 -18.08
C ALA A 88 0.26 -0.50 -17.64
N ALA A 89 0.48 -0.72 -16.34
CA ALA A 89 1.79 -1.10 -15.82
C ALA A 89 2.30 -2.39 -16.47
N ARG A 90 1.43 -3.39 -16.65
CA ARG A 90 1.79 -4.67 -17.28
C ARG A 90 2.15 -4.50 -18.75
N LEU A 91 1.43 -3.65 -19.50
CA LEU A 91 1.75 -3.35 -20.89
C LEU A 91 3.12 -2.70 -21.02
N ILE A 92 3.43 -1.71 -20.18
CA ILE A 92 4.74 -1.06 -20.17
C ILE A 92 5.84 -2.07 -19.86
N ASP A 93 5.67 -2.87 -18.80
CA ASP A 93 6.63 -3.92 -18.41
C ASP A 93 6.84 -4.92 -19.58
N THR A 94 5.76 -5.30 -20.27
CA THR A 94 5.79 -6.25 -21.40
C THR A 94 6.52 -5.67 -22.61
N VAL A 95 6.28 -4.40 -22.94
CA VAL A 95 6.97 -3.72 -24.04
C VAL A 95 8.46 -3.58 -23.75
N VAL A 96 8.82 -3.20 -22.52
CA VAL A 96 10.24 -3.05 -22.14
C VAL A 96 10.97 -4.39 -22.19
N LEU A 97 10.38 -5.43 -21.59
CA LEU A 97 10.97 -6.77 -21.63
C LEU A 97 11.03 -7.30 -23.06
N GLY A 98 9.95 -7.16 -23.83
CA GLY A 98 9.86 -7.57 -25.23
C GLY A 98 10.89 -6.87 -26.11
N ALA A 99 11.14 -5.57 -25.90
CA ALA A 99 12.16 -4.83 -26.62
C ALA A 99 13.58 -5.33 -26.28
N ALA A 100 13.87 -5.57 -25.00
CA ALA A 100 15.17 -6.08 -24.57
C ALA A 100 15.46 -7.48 -25.13
N VAL A 101 14.47 -8.38 -25.03
CA VAL A 101 14.56 -9.74 -25.60
C VAL A 101 14.64 -9.67 -27.12
N GLY A 102 13.83 -8.83 -27.75
CA GLY A 102 13.83 -8.62 -29.19
C GLY A 102 15.18 -8.14 -29.71
N ALA A 103 15.85 -7.24 -29.01
CA ALA A 103 17.20 -6.78 -29.37
C ALA A 103 18.23 -7.92 -29.38
N ILE A 104 18.14 -8.85 -28.41
CA ILE A 104 19.02 -10.04 -28.35
C ILE A 104 18.64 -11.05 -29.44
N ALA A 105 17.34 -11.25 -29.66
CA ALA A 105 16.81 -12.25 -30.59
C ALA A 105 16.96 -11.84 -32.06
N ALA A 106 16.97 -10.54 -32.38
CA ALA A 106 17.03 -10.02 -33.74
C ALA A 106 18.15 -10.66 -34.60
N PRO A 107 19.44 -10.65 -34.20
CA PRO A 107 20.49 -11.28 -34.99
C PRO A 107 20.34 -12.80 -35.11
N LEU A 108 19.70 -13.46 -34.12
CA LEU A 108 19.44 -14.89 -34.16
C LEU A 108 18.37 -15.23 -35.20
N VAL A 109 17.33 -14.40 -35.31
CA VAL A 109 16.29 -14.53 -36.32
C VAL A 109 16.85 -14.35 -37.73
N THR A 110 17.73 -13.36 -37.94
CA THR A 110 18.41 -13.19 -39.23
C THR A 110 19.22 -14.42 -39.60
N LYS A 111 20.07 -14.93 -38.68
CA LYS A 111 20.86 -16.15 -38.91
C LYS A 111 19.99 -17.40 -39.16
N ALA A 112 18.88 -17.53 -38.46
CA ALA A 112 17.93 -18.62 -38.67
C ALA A 112 17.32 -18.56 -40.08
N THR A 113 16.95 -17.35 -40.51
CA THR A 113 16.35 -17.11 -41.83
C THR A 113 17.35 -17.41 -42.95
N ASP A 114 18.58 -16.92 -42.81
CA ASP A 114 19.67 -17.19 -43.76
C ASP A 114 19.98 -18.70 -43.85
N HIS A 115 19.97 -19.40 -42.71
CA HIS A 115 20.20 -20.85 -42.68
C HIS A 115 19.09 -21.63 -43.40
N ILE A 116 17.83 -21.26 -43.19
CA ILE A 116 16.69 -21.89 -43.88
C ILE A 116 16.73 -21.59 -45.38
N ASN A 117 17.00 -20.34 -45.75
CA ASN A 117 17.12 -19.95 -47.16
C ASN A 117 18.26 -20.69 -47.87
N GLY A 118 19.41 -20.86 -47.21
CA GLY A 118 20.52 -21.66 -47.74
C GLY A 118 20.09 -23.10 -48.05
N LYS A 119 19.36 -23.76 -47.14
CA LYS A 119 18.82 -25.11 -47.38
C LYS A 119 17.81 -25.14 -48.52
N ILE A 120 16.98 -24.11 -48.65
CA ILE A 120 16.01 -23.98 -49.74
C ILE A 120 16.73 -23.81 -51.08
N ASP A 121 17.76 -22.98 -51.15
CA ASP A 121 18.48 -22.71 -52.40
C ASP A 121 19.31 -23.91 -52.86
N GLU A 122 19.92 -24.64 -51.93
CA GLU A 122 20.58 -25.91 -52.22
C GLU A 122 19.58 -26.95 -52.78
N ALA A 123 18.40 -27.06 -52.16
CA ALA A 123 17.35 -27.95 -52.64
C ALA A 123 16.88 -27.58 -54.05
N LYS A 124 16.70 -26.29 -54.36
CA LYS A 124 16.33 -25.83 -55.71
C LYS A 124 17.39 -26.21 -56.75
N LEU A 125 18.68 -26.06 -56.42
CA LEU A 125 19.78 -26.39 -57.32
C LEU A 125 19.95 -27.90 -57.54
N SER A 126 19.50 -28.73 -56.60
CA SER A 126 19.62 -30.19 -56.69
C SER A 126 18.71 -30.85 -57.74
N GLY A 127 17.64 -30.18 -58.17
CA GLY A 127 16.64 -30.75 -59.08
C GLY A 127 15.81 -31.90 -58.50
N GLN A 128 15.95 -32.21 -57.20
CA GLN A 128 15.19 -33.22 -56.49
C GLN A 128 14.18 -32.62 -55.52
N THR A 129 13.10 -33.35 -55.25
CA THR A 129 12.13 -32.97 -54.22
C THR A 129 12.71 -33.27 -52.85
N VAL A 130 13.23 -32.24 -52.17
CA VAL A 130 13.79 -32.35 -50.81
C VAL A 130 12.83 -31.73 -49.79
N THR A 131 12.59 -32.43 -48.68
CA THR A 131 11.84 -31.87 -47.55
C THR A 131 12.77 -31.07 -46.63
N VAL A 132 12.57 -29.75 -46.57
CA VAL A 132 13.36 -28.87 -45.70
C VAL A 132 12.60 -28.63 -44.39
N TRP A 133 13.21 -29.00 -43.27
CA TRP A 133 12.69 -28.72 -41.94
C TRP A 133 12.98 -27.26 -41.54
N LEU A 134 11.92 -26.51 -41.24
CA LEU A 134 12.02 -25.13 -40.74
C LEU A 134 12.68 -25.07 -39.36
N LEU A 135 12.32 -26.04 -38.50
CA LEU A 135 12.88 -26.22 -37.18
C LEU A 135 13.85 -27.40 -37.19
N ASP A 136 15.13 -27.07 -37.22
CA ASP A 136 16.26 -28.00 -37.22
C ASP A 136 17.17 -27.66 -36.02
N GLY A 137 18.18 -28.48 -35.70
CA GLY A 137 19.06 -28.30 -34.55
C GLY A 137 19.64 -26.89 -34.43
N THR A 138 20.03 -26.27 -35.55
CA THR A 138 20.52 -24.88 -35.60
C THR A 138 19.44 -23.87 -35.23
N THR A 139 18.27 -23.95 -35.87
CA THR A 139 17.13 -23.07 -35.59
C THR A 139 16.62 -23.25 -34.16
N ALA A 140 16.57 -24.50 -33.69
CA ALA A 140 16.17 -24.85 -32.33
C ALA A 140 17.17 -24.30 -31.30
N THR A 141 18.48 -24.30 -31.61
CA THR A 141 19.50 -23.68 -30.76
C THR A 141 19.29 -22.17 -30.66
N TYR A 142 19.04 -21.49 -31.78
CA TYR A 142 18.72 -20.05 -31.79
C TYR A 142 17.46 -19.73 -30.98
N LEU A 143 16.40 -20.55 -31.13
CA LEU A 143 15.19 -20.43 -30.33
C LEU A 143 15.48 -20.66 -28.83
N GLY A 144 16.28 -21.67 -28.50
CA GLY A 144 16.69 -21.96 -27.13
C GLY A 144 17.43 -20.80 -26.48
N ILE A 145 18.33 -20.13 -27.21
CA ILE A 145 19.01 -18.92 -26.75
C ILE A 145 18.01 -17.78 -26.51
N ALA A 146 17.10 -17.55 -27.45
CA ALA A 146 16.08 -16.50 -27.31
C ALA A 146 15.16 -16.74 -26.11
N LEU A 147 14.72 -17.98 -25.89
CA LEU A 147 13.92 -18.39 -24.73
C LEU A 147 14.71 -18.27 -23.43
N GLY A 148 15.97 -18.70 -23.41
CA GLY A 148 16.86 -18.53 -22.26
C GLY A 148 17.02 -17.06 -21.89
N ALA A 149 17.25 -16.19 -22.88
CA ALA A 149 17.32 -14.74 -22.69
C ALA A 149 16.00 -14.17 -22.15
N PHE A 150 14.85 -14.60 -22.68
CA PHE A 150 13.53 -14.20 -22.18
C PHE A 150 13.33 -14.55 -20.70
N LEU A 151 13.67 -15.78 -20.30
CA LEU A 151 13.54 -16.23 -18.92
C LEU A 151 14.47 -15.48 -17.98
N VAL A 152 15.75 -15.37 -18.35
CA VAL A 152 16.77 -14.67 -17.57
C VAL A 152 16.37 -13.20 -17.41
N LEU A 153 16.13 -12.49 -18.52
CA LEU A 153 15.72 -11.09 -18.48
C LEU A 153 14.40 -10.89 -17.74
N GLY A 154 13.43 -11.78 -17.91
CA GLY A 154 12.15 -11.72 -17.19
C GLY A 154 12.35 -11.80 -15.68
N VAL A 155 13.18 -12.74 -15.22
CA VAL A 155 13.51 -12.89 -13.79
C VAL A 155 14.27 -11.66 -13.27
N LEU A 156 15.28 -11.19 -14.01
CA LEU A 156 16.07 -10.02 -13.62
C LEU A 156 15.26 -8.72 -13.63
N TYR A 157 14.32 -8.57 -14.57
CA TYR A 157 13.50 -7.38 -14.73
C TYR A 157 12.35 -7.32 -13.73
N GLU A 158 11.70 -8.46 -13.46
CA GLU A 158 10.53 -8.48 -12.59
C GLU A 158 10.91 -8.77 -11.14
N VAL A 159 11.73 -9.79 -10.89
CA VAL A 159 11.84 -10.35 -9.56
C VAL A 159 12.85 -9.59 -8.71
N LEU A 160 14.01 -9.21 -9.26
CA LEU A 160 14.98 -8.40 -8.50
C LEU A 160 14.40 -7.04 -8.10
N PRO A 161 13.74 -6.28 -8.99
CA PRO A 161 13.24 -4.97 -8.62
C PRO A 161 12.05 -5.03 -7.68
N THR A 162 11.19 -6.03 -7.85
CA THR A 162 10.06 -6.27 -6.95
C THR A 162 10.54 -6.72 -5.57
N ALA A 163 11.58 -7.55 -5.48
CA ALA A 163 12.14 -7.99 -4.20
C ALA A 163 12.88 -6.87 -3.46
N LYS A 164 13.61 -6.00 -4.18
CA LYS A 164 14.41 -4.93 -3.57
C LYS A 164 13.62 -3.66 -3.28
N TRP A 165 12.70 -3.28 -4.17
CA TRP A 165 12.01 -1.98 -4.11
C TRP A 165 10.48 -2.11 -4.12
N GLY A 166 9.92 -3.33 -4.24
CA GLY A 166 8.47 -3.52 -4.33
C GLY A 166 7.86 -3.05 -5.65
N ARG A 167 8.65 -2.75 -6.69
CA ARG A 167 8.12 -2.19 -7.94
C ARG A 167 8.99 -2.53 -9.15
N THR A 168 8.34 -2.68 -10.32
CA THR A 168 8.98 -2.70 -11.64
C THR A 168 8.89 -1.31 -12.28
N LEU A 169 9.51 -1.10 -13.46
CA LEU A 169 9.48 0.21 -14.12
C LEU A 169 8.05 0.61 -14.52
N GLY A 170 7.26 -0.28 -15.11
CA GLY A 170 5.87 0.00 -15.48
C GLY A 170 5.02 0.31 -14.25
N LYS A 171 5.23 -0.40 -13.15
CA LYS A 171 4.58 -0.10 -11.86
C LYS A 171 5.00 1.27 -11.33
N LYS A 172 6.28 1.61 -11.39
CA LYS A 172 6.81 2.93 -11.00
C LYS A 172 6.18 4.05 -11.82
N VAL A 173 6.08 3.89 -13.15
CA VAL A 173 5.45 4.88 -14.04
C VAL A 173 3.96 5.04 -13.74
N CYS A 174 3.25 3.97 -13.41
CA CYS A 174 1.84 4.01 -13.04
C CYS A 174 1.57 4.36 -11.56
N GLY A 175 2.60 4.67 -10.78
CA GLY A 175 2.48 4.99 -9.35
C GLY A 175 2.00 3.81 -8.49
N LEU A 176 2.43 2.60 -8.82
CA LEU A 176 2.05 1.36 -8.16
C LEU A 176 3.22 0.74 -7.40
N ASP A 177 2.91 0.14 -6.26
CA ASP A 177 3.81 -0.66 -5.43
C ASP A 177 3.20 -2.03 -5.15
N VAL A 178 4.06 -3.04 -4.98
CA VAL A 178 3.73 -4.40 -4.57
C VAL A 178 4.09 -4.54 -3.10
N ARG A 179 3.11 -4.98 -2.29
CA ARG A 179 3.25 -5.18 -0.85
C ARG A 179 2.66 -6.55 -0.47
N GLY A 180 3.24 -7.17 0.55
CA GLY A 180 2.66 -8.37 1.17
C GLY A 180 1.35 -8.05 1.88
N ILE A 181 0.45 -9.03 1.95
CA ILE A 181 -0.89 -8.86 2.54
C ILE A 181 -0.80 -8.75 4.07
N GLU A 182 0.01 -9.59 4.71
CA GLU A 182 0.24 -9.55 6.16
C GLU A 182 1.21 -8.45 6.58
N SER A 183 2.33 -8.32 5.86
CA SER A 183 3.43 -7.46 6.30
C SER A 183 3.26 -6.01 5.82
N HIS A 184 2.58 -5.76 4.70
CA HIS A 184 2.61 -4.48 3.99
C HIS A 184 4.02 -3.99 3.58
N GLN A 185 5.03 -4.87 3.63
CA GLN A 185 6.39 -4.62 3.12
C GLN A 185 6.57 -5.16 1.70
N PRO A 186 7.63 -4.76 0.98
CA PRO A 186 7.99 -5.37 -0.30
C PRO A 186 8.11 -6.90 -0.17
N PRO A 187 7.59 -7.68 -1.15
CA PRO A 187 7.66 -9.13 -1.10
C PRO A 187 9.11 -9.61 -1.21
N ARG A 188 9.45 -10.72 -0.53
CA ARG A 188 10.76 -11.36 -0.64
C ARG A 188 10.73 -12.51 -1.64
N PHE A 189 11.88 -12.78 -2.27
CA PHE A 189 12.03 -13.81 -3.30
C PHE A 189 11.64 -15.23 -2.81
N SER A 190 11.69 -15.51 -1.50
CA SER A 190 11.53 -16.84 -0.91
C SER A 190 10.21 -17.07 -0.15
N ALA A 191 9.21 -16.21 -0.30
CA ALA A 191 7.96 -16.26 0.49
C ALA A 191 6.74 -16.73 -0.32
N ALA A 192 6.95 -17.51 -1.38
CA ALA A 192 5.89 -18.13 -2.16
C ALA A 192 5.38 -19.41 -1.49
#